data_AF-A0AAU2XDJ2-F1
#
_entry.id   AF-A0AAU2XDJ2-F1
#
_cell.length_a   1.000
_cell.length_b   1.000
_cell.length_c   1.000
_cell.angle_alpha   90.00
_cell.angle_beta   90.00
_cell.angle_gamma   90.00
#
_symmetry.space_group_name_H-M   'P 1'
#
loop_
_entity.id
_entity.type
_entity.pdbx_description
1 polymer ?
#
loop_
_entity_poly.entity_id
_entity_poly.type
_entity_poly.pdbx_seq_one_letter_code
_entity_poly.pdbx_strand_id
1 'polypeptide(L)'
;MEDISGGPGADAAGGPAGATESDDWAPTGIDVSKPSIARVYDAVLGGKDNFAVDRAIAQQSQDIVPEIGDVARFNRDLLGRAVRFMAQSGIRQFLDLGSGLPTVQNTHQVAQSVAPDARVVYVDIDPIVLAHGRALLAENHNTTVVTADLRDPKAVLNLPQVREFIDFDQPVGLMLVGVIHHLGDDEDPDGIVQAYLDALPAGSYFLLTHFCASSPDALALEGALLTSLGTGRFRTLEEITAYFDGLELLEPGVVYLPQWRPEESVAEELTVGQRLMAGGLALKH
;
A
#
# COMPACT_ATOMS: atom_id res chain seq x y z
N MET A 1 -76.03 -30.94 -6.91
CA MET A 1 -74.87 -31.77 -6.56
C MET A 1 -73.66 -30.91 -6.84
N GLU A 2 -73.22 -30.07 -5.89
CA GLU A 2 -72.33 -30.44 -4.76
C GLU A 2 -71.03 -31.08 -5.32
N ASP A 3 -69.80 -30.65 -5.07
CA ASP A 3 -69.27 -29.92 -3.92
C ASP A 3 -67.84 -29.36 -4.19
N ILE A 4 -67.61 -28.15 -3.67
CA ILE A 4 -66.43 -27.46 -3.08
C ILE A 4 -65.06 -28.19 -3.06
N SER A 5 -63.95 -27.58 -3.50
CA SER A 5 -62.88 -26.92 -2.66
C SER A 5 -61.61 -26.75 -3.53
N GLY A 6 -60.70 -25.78 -3.41
CA GLY A 6 -60.53 -24.54 -2.63
C GLY A 6 -59.26 -23.84 -3.18
N GLY A 7 -59.27 -22.53 -3.42
CA GLY A 7 -58.45 -21.56 -2.66
C GLY A 7 -57.45 -20.80 -3.56
N PRO A 8 -57.25 -19.48 -3.40
CA PRO A 8 -56.72 -18.61 -4.47
C PRO A 8 -55.20 -18.38 -4.39
N GLY A 9 -54.53 -18.39 -5.55
CA GLY A 9 -53.15 -17.91 -5.70
C GLY A 9 -53.12 -16.39 -5.82
N ALA A 10 -52.44 -15.75 -4.88
CA ALA A 10 -52.25 -14.31 -4.81
C ALA A 10 -51.21 -13.81 -5.84
N ASP A 11 -51.44 -12.58 -6.29
CA ASP A 11 -50.63 -11.78 -7.20
C ASP A 11 -49.13 -11.73 -6.83
N ALA A 12 -48.27 -11.93 -7.82
CA ALA A 12 -46.88 -11.52 -7.79
C ALA A 12 -46.67 -10.39 -8.80
N ALA A 13 -46.81 -9.15 -8.31
CA ALA A 13 -46.33 -7.96 -8.99
C ALA A 13 -44.79 -7.96 -8.98
N GLY A 14 -44.18 -7.84 -10.16
CA GLY A 14 -42.75 -7.65 -10.30
C GLY A 14 -42.30 -6.28 -9.78
N GLY A 15 -41.43 -6.28 -8.77
CA GLY A 15 -40.61 -5.13 -8.41
C GLY A 15 -39.24 -5.23 -9.10
N PRO A 16 -38.64 -4.10 -9.53
CA PRO A 16 -37.32 -4.14 -10.14
C PRO A 16 -36.26 -4.45 -9.07
N ALA A 17 -35.36 -5.37 -9.42
CA ALA A 17 -34.17 -5.70 -8.65
C ALA A 17 -33.12 -4.58 -8.76
N GLY A 18 -32.38 -4.36 -7.67
CA GLY A 18 -31.15 -3.58 -7.63
C GLY A 18 -31.29 -2.22 -6.95
N ALA A 19 -31.35 -2.22 -5.61
CA ALA A 19 -31.03 -1.02 -4.85
C ALA A 19 -29.55 -0.69 -5.12
N THR A 20 -29.29 0.44 -5.74
CA THR A 20 -27.97 1.07 -5.80
C THR A 20 -27.51 1.31 -4.36
N GLU A 21 -26.41 0.69 -3.94
CA GLU A 21 -25.70 1.12 -2.73
C GLU A 21 -25.47 2.63 -2.88
N SER A 22 -26.00 3.43 -1.95
CA SER A 22 -25.81 4.87 -1.98
C SER A 22 -24.37 5.16 -1.58
N ASP A 23 -23.56 5.65 -2.51
CA ASP A 23 -22.17 6.09 -2.31
C ASP A 23 -22.06 7.41 -1.48
N ASP A 24 -23.03 7.67 -0.58
CA ASP A 24 -23.20 8.90 0.19
C ASP A 24 -22.04 9.17 1.17
N TRP A 25 -21.12 8.22 1.36
CA TRP A 25 -19.92 8.38 2.17
C TRP A 25 -18.73 8.95 1.39
N ALA A 26 -18.76 8.94 0.05
CA ALA A 26 -17.65 9.39 -0.77
C ALA A 26 -17.36 10.89 -0.52
N PRO A 27 -16.10 11.27 -0.23
CA PRO A 27 -15.77 12.68 -0.09
C PRO A 27 -16.09 13.47 -1.38
N THR A 28 -16.54 14.72 -1.20
CA THR A 28 -16.96 15.57 -2.33
C THR A 28 -15.80 15.79 -3.30
N GLY A 29 -16.05 15.55 -4.61
CA GLY A 29 -15.07 15.77 -5.67
C GLY A 29 -14.30 14.53 -6.12
N ILE A 30 -14.60 13.36 -5.56
CA ILE A 30 -14.03 12.09 -6.03
C ILE A 30 -14.89 11.48 -7.13
N ASP A 31 -14.24 11.11 -8.23
CA ASP A 31 -14.87 10.36 -9.32
C ASP A 31 -14.90 8.87 -8.96
N VAL A 32 -16.03 8.42 -8.41
CA VAL A 32 -16.24 7.02 -8.01
C VAL A 32 -16.40 6.05 -9.19
N SER A 33 -16.47 6.57 -10.43
CA SER A 33 -16.53 5.75 -11.64
C SER A 33 -15.16 5.34 -12.19
N LYS A 34 -14.08 5.93 -11.66
CA LYS A 34 -12.70 5.57 -11.98
C LYS A 34 -12.07 4.84 -10.82
N PRO A 35 -11.29 3.76 -11.04
CA PRO A 35 -10.61 3.07 -9.96
C PRO A 35 -9.47 3.92 -9.39
N SER A 36 -9.06 3.68 -8.15
CA SER A 36 -7.74 4.12 -7.64
C SER A 36 -6.95 2.98 -7.04
N ILE A 37 -5.63 3.13 -7.04
CA ILE A 37 -4.69 2.15 -6.47
C ILE A 37 -5.04 1.85 -5.01
N ALA A 38 -5.22 2.90 -4.20
CA ALA A 38 -5.51 2.77 -2.77
C ALA A 38 -6.83 2.03 -2.52
N ARG A 39 -7.87 2.29 -3.32
CA ARG A 39 -9.18 1.64 -3.20
C ARG A 39 -9.19 0.20 -3.71
N VAL A 40 -8.45 -0.11 -4.78
CA VAL A 40 -8.27 -1.50 -5.22
C VAL A 40 -7.52 -2.31 -4.16
N TYR A 41 -6.49 -1.74 -3.56
CA TYR A 41 -5.76 -2.38 -2.46
C TYR A 41 -6.66 -2.61 -1.23
N ASP A 42 -7.49 -1.64 -0.86
CA ASP A 42 -8.50 -1.79 0.19
C ASP A 42 -9.51 -2.91 -0.13
N ALA A 43 -10.00 -2.99 -1.37
CA ALA A 43 -10.89 -4.06 -1.80
C ALA A 43 -10.24 -5.46 -1.73
N VAL A 44 -8.97 -5.59 -2.12
CA VAL A 44 -8.19 -6.84 -2.00
C VAL A 44 -8.03 -7.26 -0.53
N LEU A 45 -7.92 -6.30 0.39
CA LEU A 45 -7.88 -6.53 1.84
C LEU A 45 -9.24 -6.86 2.47
N GLY A 46 -10.33 -6.83 1.69
CA GLY A 46 -11.69 -6.97 2.21
C GLY A 46 -12.17 -5.75 3.00
N GLY A 47 -11.56 -4.59 2.75
CA GLY A 47 -11.97 -3.31 3.28
C GLY A 47 -13.29 -2.80 2.68
N LYS A 48 -13.73 -1.63 3.15
CA LYS A 48 -15.03 -1.04 2.78
C LYS A 48 -14.90 0.32 2.10
N ASP A 49 -13.69 0.85 2.02
CA ASP A 49 -13.40 2.18 1.52
C ASP A 49 -13.09 2.09 0.00
N ASN A 50 -13.98 1.43 -0.74
CA ASN A 50 -13.84 1.12 -2.16
C ASN A 50 -15.19 1.10 -2.88
N PHE A 51 -15.17 1.30 -4.20
CA PHE A 51 -16.37 1.33 -5.03
C PHE A 51 -16.43 0.10 -5.95
N ALA A 52 -17.56 -0.06 -6.66
CA ALA A 52 -17.80 -1.21 -7.52
C ALA A 52 -16.70 -1.40 -8.59
N VAL A 53 -16.15 -0.31 -9.12
CA VAL A 53 -15.06 -0.35 -10.11
C VAL A 53 -13.76 -0.88 -9.53
N ASP A 54 -13.48 -0.58 -8.26
CA ASP A 54 -12.30 -1.08 -7.57
C ASP A 54 -12.45 -2.58 -7.25
N ARG A 55 -13.64 -2.99 -6.78
CA ARG A 55 -13.96 -4.40 -6.49
C ARG A 55 -13.88 -5.29 -7.73
N ALA A 56 -14.26 -4.77 -8.91
CA ALA A 56 -14.14 -5.50 -10.16
C ALA A 56 -12.67 -5.84 -10.49
N ILE A 57 -11.75 -4.91 -10.25
CA ILE A 57 -10.31 -5.12 -10.47
C ILE A 57 -9.73 -6.08 -9.42
N ALA A 58 -10.15 -5.95 -8.16
CA ALA A 58 -9.76 -6.87 -7.10
C ALA A 58 -10.21 -8.32 -7.42
N GLN A 59 -11.44 -8.51 -7.90
CA GLN A 59 -11.94 -9.81 -8.32
C GLN A 59 -11.15 -10.36 -9.52
N GLN A 60 -10.90 -9.55 -10.55
CA GLN A 60 -10.09 -9.96 -11.70
C GLN A 60 -8.68 -10.39 -11.27
N SER A 61 -8.08 -9.67 -10.32
CA SER A 61 -6.76 -10.01 -9.77
C SER A 61 -6.80 -11.34 -9.01
N GLN A 62 -7.87 -11.59 -8.25
CA GLN A 62 -8.08 -12.83 -7.51
C GLN A 62 -8.33 -14.04 -8.43
N ASP A 63 -8.97 -13.83 -9.58
CA ASP A 63 -9.17 -14.90 -10.57
C ASP A 63 -7.84 -15.37 -11.20
N ILE A 64 -6.81 -14.49 -11.24
CA ILE A 64 -5.47 -14.79 -11.75
C ILE A 64 -4.58 -15.36 -10.64
N VAL A 65 -4.56 -14.70 -9.48
CA VAL A 65 -3.81 -15.10 -8.29
C VAL A 65 -4.79 -15.27 -7.12
N PRO A 66 -5.31 -16.48 -6.86
CA PRO A 66 -6.30 -16.72 -5.80
C PRO A 66 -5.86 -16.23 -4.42
N GLU A 67 -4.56 -16.23 -4.15
CA GLU A 67 -3.95 -15.79 -2.90
C GLU A 67 -3.66 -14.28 -2.83
N ILE A 68 -4.14 -13.46 -3.78
CA ILE A 68 -3.83 -12.02 -3.83
C ILE A 68 -4.17 -11.27 -2.52
N GLY A 69 -5.24 -11.69 -1.83
CA GLY A 69 -5.62 -11.13 -0.53
C GLY A 69 -4.57 -11.35 0.57
N ASP A 70 -3.81 -12.46 0.49
CA ASP A 70 -2.73 -12.74 1.43
C ASP A 70 -1.49 -11.89 1.17
N VAL A 71 -1.29 -11.42 -0.07
CA VAL A 71 -0.14 -10.59 -0.45
C VAL A 71 -0.14 -9.27 0.30
N ALA A 72 -1.30 -8.66 0.42
CA ALA A 72 -1.46 -7.43 1.18
C ALA A 72 -1.13 -7.64 2.67
N ARG A 73 -1.53 -8.78 3.26
CA ARG A 73 -1.13 -9.17 4.62
C ARG A 73 0.39 -9.32 4.73
N PHE A 74 1.05 -10.03 3.82
CA PHE A 74 2.51 -10.19 3.84
C PHE A 74 3.25 -8.84 3.77
N ASN A 75 2.72 -7.90 2.98
CA ASN A 75 3.25 -6.54 2.87
C ASN A 75 3.09 -5.75 4.19
N ARG A 76 1.92 -5.83 4.82
CA ARG A 76 1.68 -5.23 6.14
C ARG A 76 2.57 -5.83 7.23
N ASP A 77 2.74 -7.15 7.24
CA ASP A 77 3.56 -7.83 8.23
C ASP A 77 5.03 -7.42 8.09
N LEU A 78 5.56 -7.37 6.86
CA LEU A 78 6.93 -6.91 6.61
C LEU A 78 7.10 -5.44 7.04
N LEU A 79 6.18 -4.54 6.65
CA LEU A 79 6.20 -3.14 7.08
C LEU A 79 6.26 -3.04 8.60
N GLY A 80 5.39 -3.77 9.32
CA GLY A 80 5.37 -3.77 10.77
C GLY A 80 6.70 -4.20 11.38
N ARG A 81 7.31 -5.28 10.87
CA ARG A 81 8.63 -5.76 11.32
C ARG A 81 9.74 -4.74 11.04
N ALA A 82 9.77 -4.16 9.85
CA ALA A 82 10.78 -3.18 9.45
C ALA A 82 10.67 -1.86 10.23
N VAL A 83 9.46 -1.34 10.41
CA VAL A 83 9.22 -0.11 11.20
C VAL A 83 9.60 -0.32 12.67
N ARG A 84 9.22 -1.46 13.25
CA ARG A 84 9.62 -1.82 14.62
C ARG A 84 11.14 -1.87 14.75
N PHE A 85 11.82 -2.52 13.80
CA PHE A 85 13.28 -2.58 13.77
C PHE A 85 13.90 -1.17 13.66
N MET A 86 13.47 -0.34 12.70
CA MET A 86 13.97 1.03 12.55
C MET A 86 13.82 1.85 13.84
N ALA A 87 12.66 1.78 14.49
CA ALA A 87 12.40 2.48 15.75
C ALA A 87 13.31 1.97 16.89
N GLN A 88 13.51 0.65 16.99
CA GLN A 88 14.44 0.04 17.95
C GLN A 88 15.89 0.45 17.68
N SER A 89 16.27 0.63 16.41
CA SER A 89 17.57 1.10 15.97
C SER A 89 17.79 2.61 16.14
N GLY A 90 16.81 3.33 16.71
CA GLY A 90 16.96 4.74 17.06
C GLY A 90 16.28 5.73 16.11
N ILE A 91 15.63 5.27 15.05
CA ILE A 91 14.87 6.16 14.16
C ILE A 91 13.66 6.74 14.91
N ARG A 92 13.45 8.05 14.76
CA ARG A 92 12.35 8.80 15.39
C ARG A 92 11.50 9.56 14.38
N GLN A 93 11.82 9.48 13.10
CA GLN A 93 11.16 10.23 12.03
C GLN A 93 10.94 9.30 10.85
N PHE A 94 9.71 9.22 10.36
CA PHE A 94 9.35 8.35 9.25
C PHE A 94 8.67 9.16 8.15
N LEU A 95 9.14 8.99 6.92
CA LEU A 95 8.52 9.54 5.72
C LEU A 95 7.96 8.37 4.91
N ASP A 96 6.64 8.23 4.91
CA ASP A 96 5.91 7.12 4.30
C ASP A 96 5.22 7.60 3.01
N LEU A 97 5.82 7.25 1.87
CA LEU A 97 5.43 7.69 0.54
C LEU A 97 4.55 6.63 -0.13
N GLY A 98 3.34 7.02 -0.54
CA GLY A 98 2.33 6.09 -1.03
C GLY A 98 1.65 5.34 0.10
N SER A 99 1.26 6.05 1.17
CA SER A 99 0.80 5.44 2.42
C SER A 99 -0.44 4.56 2.29
N GLY A 100 -1.27 4.80 1.28
CA GLY A 100 -2.54 4.12 1.08
C GLY A 100 -3.60 4.47 2.13
N LEU A 101 -4.74 3.77 2.06
CA LEU A 101 -5.81 3.94 3.05
C LEU A 101 -5.39 3.36 4.41
N PRO A 102 -5.86 3.93 5.53
CA PRO A 102 -5.53 3.42 6.86
C PRO A 102 -5.96 1.96 7.05
N THR A 103 -5.06 1.13 7.57
CA THR A 103 -5.33 -0.29 7.85
C THR A 103 -5.15 -0.60 9.34
N VAL A 104 -5.19 -1.89 9.71
CA VAL A 104 -4.66 -2.33 11.00
C VAL A 104 -3.13 -2.11 11.04
N GLN A 105 -2.62 -1.68 12.20
CA GLN A 105 -1.19 -1.45 12.48
C GLN A 105 -0.49 -0.51 11.49
N ASN A 106 -0.97 0.74 11.40
CA ASN A 106 -0.35 1.79 10.61
C ASN A 106 1.08 2.11 11.10
N THR A 107 1.93 2.65 10.22
CA THR A 107 3.33 3.02 10.49
C THR A 107 3.52 3.76 11.82
N HIS A 108 2.74 4.80 12.10
CA HIS A 108 2.81 5.55 13.35
C HIS A 108 2.46 4.70 14.57
N GLN A 109 1.47 3.81 14.48
CA GLN A 109 1.09 2.94 15.60
C GLN A 109 2.24 1.99 15.95
N VAL A 110 2.90 1.42 14.94
CA VAL A 110 4.06 0.54 15.15
C VAL A 110 5.24 1.33 15.70
N ALA A 111 5.61 2.45 15.09
CA ALA A 111 6.72 3.29 15.54
C ALA A 111 6.51 3.80 16.97
N GLN A 112 5.33 4.35 17.28
CA GLN A 112 5.01 4.95 18.58
C GLN A 112 4.82 3.91 19.69
N SER A 113 4.56 2.65 19.35
CA SER A 113 4.59 1.54 20.32
C SER A 113 6.00 1.27 20.87
N VAL A 114 7.04 1.61 20.10
CA VAL A 114 8.45 1.45 20.48
C VAL A 114 9.03 2.77 21.01
N ALA A 115 8.71 3.88 20.36
CA ALA A 115 9.20 5.21 20.68
C ALA A 115 8.04 6.21 20.63
N PRO A 116 7.38 6.53 21.75
CA PRO A 116 6.17 7.37 21.78
C PRO A 116 6.32 8.77 21.17
N ASP A 117 7.55 9.26 21.04
CA ASP A 117 7.93 10.53 20.42
C ASP A 117 8.18 10.43 18.90
N ALA A 118 8.04 9.24 18.30
CA ALA A 118 8.24 9.03 16.87
C ALA A 118 7.25 9.86 16.04
N ARG A 119 7.81 10.63 15.11
CA ARG A 119 7.08 11.46 14.15
C ARG A 119 6.91 10.72 12.83
N VAL A 120 5.71 10.77 12.24
CA VAL A 120 5.41 10.13 10.96
C VAL A 120 4.70 11.12 10.04
N VAL A 121 5.17 11.20 8.80
CA VAL A 121 4.50 11.92 7.72
C VAL A 121 4.08 10.91 6.67
N TYR A 122 2.77 10.82 6.45
CA TYR A 122 2.18 10.08 5.35
C TYR A 122 2.00 10.99 4.13
N VAL A 123 2.40 10.51 2.96
CA VAL A 123 2.22 11.19 1.68
C VAL A 123 1.45 10.26 0.76
N ASP A 124 0.35 10.75 0.19
CA ASP A 124 -0.40 10.01 -0.83
C ASP A 124 -0.97 10.94 -1.89
N ILE A 125 -1.20 10.42 -3.09
CA ILE A 125 -1.83 11.19 -4.16
C ILE A 125 -3.36 11.15 -4.07
N ASP A 126 -3.93 10.12 -3.44
CA ASP A 126 -5.37 9.94 -3.32
C ASP A 126 -5.95 10.86 -2.21
N PRO A 127 -6.85 11.79 -2.55
CA PRO A 127 -7.43 12.70 -1.56
C PRO A 127 -8.29 12.00 -0.49
N ILE A 128 -8.76 10.76 -0.73
CA ILE A 128 -9.46 9.97 0.29
C ILE A 128 -8.53 9.70 1.47
N VAL A 129 -7.25 9.41 1.21
CA VAL A 129 -6.27 9.10 2.26
C VAL A 129 -6.11 10.28 3.22
N LEU A 130 -6.09 11.52 2.70
CA LEU A 130 -6.07 12.71 3.54
C LEU A 130 -7.35 12.86 4.38
N ALA A 131 -8.52 12.60 3.79
CA ALA A 131 -9.80 12.73 4.48
C ALA A 131 -9.92 11.73 5.65
N HIS A 132 -9.61 10.45 5.40
CA HIS A 132 -9.63 9.40 6.43
C HIS A 132 -8.52 9.62 7.46
N GLY A 133 -7.30 9.96 7.01
CA GLY A 133 -6.15 10.21 7.87
C GLY A 133 -6.37 11.36 8.84
N ARG A 134 -6.96 12.48 8.41
CA ARG A 134 -7.28 13.61 9.31
C ARG A 134 -8.26 13.22 10.42
N ALA A 135 -9.25 12.39 10.11
CA ALA A 135 -10.20 11.91 11.11
C ALA A 135 -9.51 10.96 12.13
N LEU A 136 -8.68 10.03 11.64
CA LEU A 136 -7.98 9.06 12.46
C LEU A 136 -6.89 9.70 13.36
N LEU A 137 -6.23 10.75 12.86
CA LEU A 137 -5.08 11.37 13.51
C LEU A 137 -5.42 12.61 14.33
N ALA A 138 -6.71 12.92 14.55
CA ALA A 138 -7.15 14.14 15.22
C ALA A 138 -6.54 14.35 16.61
N GLU A 139 -6.22 13.26 17.32
CA GLU A 139 -5.61 13.28 18.66
C GLU A 139 -4.10 12.97 18.65
N ASN A 140 -3.48 12.76 17.49
CA ASN A 140 -2.06 12.43 17.37
C ASN A 140 -1.24 13.61 16.82
N HIS A 141 -0.57 14.33 17.72
CA HIS A 141 0.26 15.48 17.34
C HIS A 141 1.61 15.11 16.71
N ASN A 142 2.00 13.83 16.73
CA ASN A 142 3.24 13.34 16.16
C ASN A 142 3.03 12.69 14.78
N THR A 143 1.84 12.82 14.18
CA THR A 143 1.56 12.22 12.89
C THR A 143 0.72 13.12 12.02
N THR A 144 1.10 13.25 10.76
CA THR A 144 0.37 14.05 9.78
C THR A 144 0.28 13.32 8.44
N VAL A 145 -0.70 13.73 7.63
CA VAL A 145 -0.92 13.22 6.28
C VAL A 145 -1.01 14.40 5.32
N VAL A 146 -0.36 14.29 4.17
CA VAL A 146 -0.39 15.29 3.10
C VAL A 146 -0.75 14.64 1.78
N THR A 147 -1.52 15.39 0.97
CA THR A 147 -1.77 14.98 -0.42
C THR A 147 -0.67 15.55 -1.31
N ALA A 148 0.15 14.69 -1.91
CA ALA A 148 1.19 15.08 -2.85
C ALA A 148 1.59 13.92 -3.77
N ASP A 149 2.18 14.27 -4.91
CA ASP A 149 2.70 13.31 -5.87
C ASP A 149 4.16 12.99 -5.56
N LEU A 150 4.47 11.72 -5.29
CA LEU A 150 5.83 11.28 -4.99
C LEU A 150 6.79 11.41 -6.18
N ARG A 151 6.26 11.57 -7.41
CA ARG A 151 7.07 11.79 -8.61
C ARG A 151 7.72 13.17 -8.64
N ASP A 152 7.34 14.08 -7.74
CA ASP A 152 8.04 15.34 -7.51
C ASP A 152 8.69 15.35 -6.10
N PRO A 153 9.85 14.69 -5.93
CA PRO A 153 10.57 14.65 -4.65
C PRO A 153 10.83 16.05 -4.10
N LYS A 154 11.16 17.00 -4.97
CA LYS A 154 11.42 18.37 -4.58
C LYS A 154 10.15 19.00 -3.99
N ALA A 155 9.00 18.89 -4.65
CA ALA A 155 7.76 19.42 -4.08
C ALA A 155 7.46 18.79 -2.72
N VAL A 156 7.49 17.47 -2.62
CA VAL A 156 7.19 16.73 -1.38
C VAL A 156 8.12 17.15 -0.23
N LEU A 157 9.44 17.09 -0.43
CA LEU A 157 10.44 17.42 0.60
C LEU A 157 10.39 18.88 1.04
N ASN A 158 9.85 19.77 0.20
CA ASN A 158 9.72 21.20 0.52
C ASN A 158 8.35 21.57 1.12
N LEU A 159 7.40 20.64 1.23
CA LEU A 159 6.09 20.92 1.84
C LEU A 159 6.25 21.40 3.29
N PRO A 160 5.54 22.46 3.71
CA PRO A 160 5.62 22.98 5.08
C PRO A 160 5.35 21.90 6.14
N GLN A 161 4.33 21.06 5.93
CA GLN A 161 3.95 20.00 6.86
C GLN A 161 5.01 18.89 6.94
N VAL A 162 5.69 18.58 5.82
CA VAL A 162 6.80 17.62 5.82
C VAL A 162 7.97 18.19 6.62
N ARG A 163 8.33 19.46 6.39
CA ARG A 163 9.43 20.13 7.10
C ARG A 163 9.17 20.43 8.57
N GLU A 164 7.92 20.58 8.96
CA GLU A 164 7.52 20.77 10.35
C GLU A 164 7.74 19.47 11.16
N PHE A 165 7.54 18.31 10.53
CA PHE A 165 7.60 17.01 11.20
C PHE A 165 8.94 16.29 11.00
N ILE A 166 9.63 16.52 9.89
CA ILE A 166 10.88 15.84 9.53
C ILE A 166 12.03 16.85 9.52
N ASP A 167 12.96 16.63 10.45
CA ASP A 167 14.29 17.24 10.47
C ASP A 167 15.23 16.38 9.62
N PHE A 168 15.54 16.86 8.41
CA PHE A 168 16.43 16.19 7.45
C PHE A 168 17.92 16.30 7.80
N ASP A 169 18.29 16.97 8.90
CA ASP A 169 19.64 16.89 9.47
C ASP A 169 19.79 15.70 10.44
N GLN A 170 18.70 14.97 10.71
CA GLN A 170 18.66 13.79 11.57
C GLN A 170 18.20 12.54 10.80
N PRO A 171 18.61 11.33 11.20
CA PRO A 171 18.20 10.09 10.53
C PRO A 171 16.69 9.93 10.35
N VAL A 172 16.28 9.48 9.16
CA VAL A 172 14.88 9.26 8.78
C VAL A 172 14.69 7.81 8.32
N GLY A 173 13.56 7.21 8.67
CA GLY A 173 13.07 6.00 8.01
C GLY A 173 12.25 6.36 6.78
N LEU A 174 12.84 6.24 5.60
CA LEU A 174 12.16 6.42 4.31
C LEU A 174 11.47 5.12 3.91
N MET A 175 10.19 5.22 3.58
CA MET A 175 9.36 4.07 3.24
C MET A 175 8.70 4.29 1.87
N LEU A 176 8.96 3.35 0.96
CA LEU A 176 8.35 3.22 -0.36
C LEU A 176 7.75 1.82 -0.47
N VAL A 177 6.74 1.57 0.36
CA VAL A 177 6.15 0.24 0.54
C VAL A 177 4.99 0.07 -0.42
N GLY A 178 5.19 -0.73 -1.46
CA GLY A 178 4.13 -1.11 -2.38
C GLY A 178 3.66 0.04 -3.28
N VAL A 179 4.55 0.97 -3.63
CA VAL A 179 4.18 2.13 -4.46
C VAL A 179 5.00 2.28 -5.75
N ILE A 180 6.29 1.95 -5.75
CA ILE A 180 7.18 2.19 -6.91
C ILE A 180 6.78 1.39 -8.16
N HIS A 181 6.10 0.24 -7.98
CA HIS A 181 5.55 -0.51 -9.12
C HIS A 181 4.40 0.20 -9.84
N HIS A 182 3.87 1.28 -9.29
CA HIS A 182 2.90 2.13 -9.99
C HIS A 182 3.54 3.18 -10.91
N LEU A 183 4.88 3.22 -10.96
CA LEU A 183 5.62 4.06 -11.89
C LEU A 183 6.07 3.25 -13.11
N GLY A 184 5.77 3.76 -14.29
CA GLY A 184 6.31 3.27 -15.55
C GLY A 184 7.81 3.50 -15.66
N ASP A 185 8.48 2.72 -16.50
CA ASP A 185 9.94 2.86 -16.72
C ASP A 185 10.30 4.22 -17.36
N ASP A 186 9.36 4.86 -18.05
CA ASP A 186 9.47 6.19 -18.64
C ASP A 186 9.32 7.34 -17.61
N GLU A 187 8.87 7.04 -16.39
CA GLU A 187 8.71 8.01 -15.30
C GLU A 187 9.97 8.12 -14.40
N ASP A 188 11.06 7.42 -14.74
CA ASP A 188 12.34 7.42 -14.01
C ASP A 188 12.21 7.08 -12.51
N PRO A 189 11.70 5.88 -12.16
CA PRO A 189 11.55 5.47 -10.77
C PRO A 189 12.89 5.44 -10.01
N ASP A 190 13.98 5.09 -10.67
CA ASP A 190 15.32 5.05 -10.07
C ASP A 190 15.78 6.45 -9.68
N GLY A 191 15.63 7.43 -10.57
CA GLY A 191 15.92 8.83 -10.27
C GLY A 191 15.04 9.41 -9.17
N ILE A 192 13.76 9.03 -9.12
CA ILE A 192 12.83 9.44 -8.04
C ILE A 192 13.30 8.89 -6.69
N VAL A 193 13.58 7.58 -6.60
CA VAL A 193 14.06 6.94 -5.38
C VAL A 193 15.39 7.56 -4.92
N GLN A 194 16.33 7.75 -5.85
CA GLN A 194 17.62 8.36 -5.56
C GLN A 194 17.48 9.78 -5.04
N ALA A 195 16.59 10.60 -5.62
CA ALA A 195 16.36 11.97 -5.17
C ALA A 195 15.82 12.04 -3.73
N TYR A 196 14.98 11.09 -3.31
CA TYR A 196 14.57 10.98 -1.91
C TYR A 196 15.73 10.54 -1.02
N LEU A 197 16.49 9.52 -1.43
CA LEU A 197 17.63 9.03 -0.67
C LEU A 197 18.68 10.12 -0.48
N ASP A 198 19.00 10.90 -1.51
CA ASP A 198 20.00 11.99 -1.48
C ASP A 198 19.67 13.06 -0.44
N ALA A 199 18.39 13.29 -0.17
CA ALA A 199 17.94 14.26 0.82
C ALA A 199 18.12 13.79 2.27
N LEU A 200 18.43 12.52 2.51
CA LEU A 200 18.53 11.95 3.86
C LEU A 200 19.98 11.95 4.37
N PRO A 201 20.22 12.16 5.66
CA PRO A 201 21.55 12.05 6.23
C PRO A 201 21.96 10.58 6.42
N ALA A 202 23.26 10.37 6.62
CA ALA A 202 23.81 9.10 7.09
C ALA A 202 23.09 8.62 8.37
N GLY A 203 22.95 7.31 8.53
CA GLY A 203 22.18 6.68 9.60
C GLY A 203 20.69 6.50 9.29
N SER A 204 20.20 7.05 8.17
CA SER A 204 18.82 6.86 7.71
C SER A 204 18.58 5.45 7.21
N TYR A 205 17.33 4.98 7.27
CA TYR A 205 16.94 3.68 6.75
C TYR A 205 16.04 3.83 5.53
N PHE A 206 16.14 2.88 4.62
CA PHE A 206 15.31 2.79 3.41
C PHE A 206 14.60 1.45 3.35
N LEU A 207 13.28 1.49 3.38
CA LEU A 207 12.39 0.33 3.23
C LEU A 207 11.66 0.42 1.88
N LEU A 208 11.76 -0.63 1.08
CA LEU A 208 11.02 -0.74 -0.18
C LEU A 208 10.40 -2.14 -0.33
N THR A 209 9.18 -2.17 -0.83
CA THR A 209 8.53 -3.41 -1.30
C THR A 209 7.92 -3.19 -2.69
N HIS A 210 7.93 -4.23 -3.51
CA HIS A 210 7.61 -4.13 -4.93
C HIS A 210 7.00 -5.42 -5.46
N PHE A 211 6.09 -5.33 -6.43
CA PHE A 211 5.61 -6.53 -7.14
C PHE A 211 6.74 -7.17 -7.95
N CYS A 212 6.86 -8.49 -7.83
CA CYS A 212 7.94 -9.26 -8.44
C CYS A 212 7.41 -10.05 -9.64
N ALA A 213 8.11 -9.96 -10.77
CA ALA A 213 7.88 -10.76 -11.98
C ALA A 213 8.35 -12.22 -11.78
N SER A 214 7.78 -12.91 -10.78
CA SER A 214 8.30 -14.18 -10.23
C SER A 214 7.76 -15.44 -10.90
N SER A 215 6.74 -15.31 -11.76
CA SER A 215 6.05 -16.44 -12.40
C SER A 215 5.22 -15.97 -13.61
N PRO A 216 4.76 -16.89 -14.48
CA PRO A 216 3.81 -16.58 -15.53
C PRO A 216 2.51 -15.94 -15.01
N ASP A 217 2.02 -16.37 -13.86
CA ASP A 217 0.82 -15.80 -13.23
C ASP A 217 1.04 -14.36 -12.76
N ALA A 218 2.24 -14.06 -12.24
CA ALA A 218 2.63 -12.70 -11.89
C ALA A 218 2.65 -11.77 -13.12
N LEU A 219 3.16 -12.25 -14.27
CA LEU A 219 3.15 -11.50 -15.52
C LEU A 219 1.74 -11.34 -16.10
N ALA A 220 0.87 -12.34 -15.94
CA ALA A 220 -0.54 -12.23 -16.32
C ALA A 220 -1.27 -11.18 -15.47
N LEU A 221 -0.99 -11.15 -14.16
CA LEU A 221 -1.53 -10.14 -13.25
C LEU A 221 -1.03 -8.74 -13.60
N GLU A 222 0.27 -8.57 -13.87
CA GLU A 222 0.82 -7.32 -14.37
C GLU A 222 0.06 -6.81 -15.60
N GLY A 223 -0.15 -7.67 -16.60
CA GLY A 223 -0.89 -7.30 -17.80
C GLY A 223 -2.33 -6.85 -17.51
N ALA A 224 -2.99 -7.51 -16.57
CA ALA A 224 -4.33 -7.14 -16.12
C ALA A 224 -4.33 -5.78 -15.39
N LEU A 225 -3.39 -5.53 -14.48
CA LEU A 225 -3.28 -4.27 -13.75
C LEU A 225 -2.94 -3.11 -14.68
N LEU A 226 -1.98 -3.27 -15.60
CA LEU A 226 -1.66 -2.24 -16.60
C LEU A 226 -2.86 -1.91 -17.49
N THR A 227 -3.69 -2.91 -17.82
CA THR A 227 -4.90 -2.69 -18.62
C THR A 227 -5.99 -1.96 -17.83
N SER A 228 -6.21 -2.36 -16.57
CA SER A 228 -7.34 -1.89 -15.76
C SER A 228 -7.06 -0.61 -14.97
N LEU A 229 -5.79 -0.38 -14.56
CA LEU A 229 -5.34 0.78 -13.78
C LEU A 229 -4.41 1.72 -14.55
N GLY A 230 -3.83 1.29 -15.67
CA GLY A 230 -2.81 2.05 -16.38
C GLY A 230 -1.43 2.05 -15.70
N THR A 231 -1.28 1.34 -14.58
CA THR A 231 -0.04 1.23 -13.77
C THR A 231 0.08 -0.17 -13.17
N GLY A 232 1.20 -0.49 -12.53
CA GLY A 232 1.44 -1.82 -11.93
C GLY A 232 2.51 -2.62 -12.67
N ARG A 233 3.65 -1.98 -12.99
CA ARG A 233 4.82 -2.59 -13.62
C ARG A 233 5.55 -3.48 -12.61
N PHE A 234 5.70 -4.75 -12.93
CA PHE A 234 6.39 -5.74 -12.10
C PHE A 234 7.86 -5.78 -12.52
N ARG A 235 8.74 -5.93 -11.53
CA ARG A 235 10.20 -5.98 -11.73
C ARG A 235 10.75 -7.32 -11.28
N THR A 236 11.85 -7.75 -11.87
CA THR A 236 12.60 -8.92 -11.43
C THR A 236 13.22 -8.68 -10.05
N LEU A 237 13.61 -9.74 -9.35
CA LEU A 237 14.28 -9.59 -8.05
C LEU A 237 15.60 -8.79 -8.17
N GLU A 238 16.31 -8.94 -9.30
CA GLU A 238 17.54 -8.18 -9.60
C GLU A 238 17.25 -6.68 -9.75
N GLU A 239 16.25 -6.30 -10.56
CA GLU A 239 15.82 -4.90 -10.71
C GLU A 239 15.33 -4.30 -9.38
N ILE A 240 14.60 -5.07 -8.57
CA ILE A 240 14.17 -4.61 -7.24
C ILE A 240 15.37 -4.41 -6.31
N THR A 241 16.38 -5.27 -6.40
CA THR A 241 17.60 -5.18 -5.58
C THR A 241 18.42 -3.95 -5.95
N ALA A 242 18.44 -3.55 -7.23
CA ALA A 242 19.18 -2.38 -7.69
C ALA A 242 18.72 -1.05 -7.05
N TYR A 243 17.48 -0.95 -6.56
CA TYR A 243 17.03 0.23 -5.78
C TYR A 243 17.83 0.46 -4.48
N PHE A 244 18.57 -0.55 -4.02
CA PHE A 244 19.38 -0.48 -2.80
C PHE A 244 20.87 -0.26 -3.09
N ASP A 245 21.27 -0.06 -4.35
CA ASP A 245 22.66 0.16 -4.73
C ASP A 245 23.27 1.36 -3.99
N GLY A 246 24.47 1.15 -3.42
CA GLY A 246 25.15 2.17 -2.62
C GLY A 246 24.70 2.26 -1.15
N LEU A 247 23.73 1.44 -0.72
CA LEU A 247 23.30 1.32 0.68
C LEU A 247 23.84 0.02 1.31
N GLU A 248 23.89 -0.04 2.64
CA GLU A 248 24.11 -1.30 3.35
C GLU A 248 22.79 -2.05 3.46
N LEU A 249 22.58 -3.04 2.59
CA LEU A 249 21.39 -3.87 2.62
C LEU A 249 21.43 -4.83 3.82
N LEU A 250 20.39 -4.81 4.64
CA LEU A 250 20.31 -5.66 5.83
C LEU A 250 19.91 -7.09 5.47
N GLU A 251 20.56 -8.06 6.11
CA GLU A 251 20.18 -9.48 6.00
C GLU A 251 18.68 -9.69 6.32
N PRO A 252 17.95 -10.50 5.52
CA PRO A 252 18.43 -11.43 4.50
C PRO A 252 18.59 -10.84 3.08
N GLY A 253 18.63 -9.50 2.94
CA GLY A 253 18.63 -8.83 1.65
C GLY A 253 17.23 -8.56 1.12
N VAL A 254 17.12 -8.50 -0.21
CA VAL A 254 15.83 -8.43 -0.90
C VAL A 254 15.31 -9.85 -1.12
N VAL A 255 14.20 -10.17 -0.46
CA VAL A 255 13.56 -11.49 -0.52
C VAL A 255 12.06 -11.33 -0.71
N TYR A 256 11.35 -12.43 -0.99
CA TYR A 256 9.90 -12.42 -0.98
C TYR A 256 9.36 -12.10 0.42
N LEU A 257 8.26 -11.34 0.49
CA LEU A 257 7.83 -10.70 1.74
C LEU A 257 7.68 -11.63 2.96
N PRO A 258 7.13 -12.87 2.82
CA PRO A 258 7.06 -13.79 3.95
C PRO A 258 8.43 -14.12 4.54
N GLN A 259 9.50 -14.16 3.73
CA GLN A 259 10.83 -14.59 4.13
C GLN A 259 11.65 -13.49 4.82
N TRP A 260 11.21 -12.23 4.79
CA TRP A 260 11.96 -11.14 5.39
C TRP A 260 11.80 -11.14 6.91
N ARG A 261 12.78 -11.70 7.63
CA ARG A 261 12.85 -11.78 9.11
C ARG A 261 11.52 -12.19 9.76
N PRO A 262 10.91 -13.32 9.37
CA PRO A 262 9.61 -13.72 9.89
C PRO A 262 9.70 -14.04 11.39
N GLU A 263 8.58 -13.84 12.10
CA GLU A 263 8.47 -14.20 13.53
C GLU A 263 8.36 -15.73 13.72
N GLU A 264 7.86 -16.44 12.69
CA GLU A 264 7.72 -17.89 12.64
C GLU A 264 8.46 -18.47 11.42
N SER A 265 8.74 -19.77 11.44
CA SER A 265 9.36 -20.44 10.28
C SER A 265 8.43 -20.37 9.07
N VAL A 266 8.98 -19.97 7.93
CA VAL A 266 8.29 -20.00 6.64
C VAL A 266 8.67 -21.27 5.89
N ALA A 267 7.75 -21.82 5.10
CA ALA A 267 8.05 -22.97 4.24
C ALA A 267 9.17 -22.63 3.23
N GLU A 268 9.99 -23.62 2.88
CA GLU A 268 11.05 -23.43 1.88
C GLU A 268 10.47 -23.15 0.48
N GLU A 269 9.39 -23.85 0.12
CA GLU A 269 8.67 -23.64 -1.13
C GLU A 269 7.51 -22.67 -0.94
N LEU A 270 7.54 -21.56 -1.66
CA LEU A 270 6.54 -20.51 -1.60
C LEU A 270 5.51 -20.62 -2.73
N THR A 271 4.25 -20.34 -2.40
CA THR A 271 3.15 -20.23 -3.38
C THR A 271 3.35 -19.06 -4.35
N VAL A 272 2.52 -18.99 -5.40
CA VAL A 272 2.54 -17.86 -6.36
C VAL A 272 2.29 -16.54 -5.63
N GLY A 273 1.24 -16.44 -4.80
CA GLY A 273 0.96 -15.25 -4.01
C GLY A 273 2.11 -14.86 -3.07
N GLN A 274 2.72 -15.84 -2.39
CA GLN A 274 3.87 -15.57 -1.51
C GLN A 274 5.10 -15.03 -2.25
N ARG A 275 5.24 -15.33 -3.55
CA ARG A 275 6.31 -14.81 -4.42
C ARG A 275 5.89 -13.58 -5.20
N LEU A 276 4.70 -13.03 -4.98
CA LEU A 276 4.17 -11.94 -5.79
C LEU A 276 4.83 -10.60 -5.49
N MET A 277 5.37 -10.42 -4.29
CA MET A 277 6.11 -9.23 -3.90
C MET A 277 7.43 -9.58 -3.24
N ALA A 278 8.41 -8.72 -3.43
CA ALA A 278 9.70 -8.76 -2.74
C ALA A 278 9.99 -7.42 -2.07
N GLY A 279 10.86 -7.44 -1.07
CA GLY A 279 11.23 -6.22 -0.34
C GLY A 279 12.48 -6.40 0.49
N GLY A 280 13.02 -5.26 0.90
CA GLY A 280 14.25 -5.18 1.66
C GLY A 280 14.32 -3.90 2.51
N LEU A 281 15.25 -3.90 3.45
CA LEU A 281 15.56 -2.76 4.31
C LEU A 281 17.06 -2.51 4.22
N ALA A 282 17.47 -1.27 4.02
CA ALA A 282 18.87 -0.89 3.98
C ALA A 282 19.16 0.29 4.91
N LEU A 283 20.42 0.39 5.35
CA LEU A 283 20.98 1.53 6.07
C LEU A 283 21.76 2.41 5.08
N LYS A 284 21.55 3.72 5.15
CA LYS A 284 22.36 4.72 4.45
C LYS A 284 23.55 5.11 5.32
N HIS A 285 24.76 5.04 4.78
CA HIS A 285 26.00 5.49 5.45
C HIS A 285 26.39 6.93 5.11
#